data_AF-A0A5S6QZP1-F1
#
_entry.id   AF-A0A5S6QZP1-F1
#
_cell.length_a   1.000
_cell.length_b   1.000
_cell.length_c   1.000
_cell.angle_alpha   90.00
_cell.angle_beta   90.00
_cell.angle_gamma   90.00
#
_symmetry.space_group_name_H-M   'P 1'
#
loop_
_entity.id
_entity.type
_entity.pdbx_description
1 polymer ?
#
loop_
_entity_poly.entity_id
_entity_poly.type
_entity_poly.pdbx_seq_one_letter_code
_entity_poly.pdbx_strand_id
1 'polypeptide(L)'
;MAAIESEHRNLDFQVNVSRRRNDQHLDIEGAMFLKLARRLSSFHFGKFRTLEWMKISDCSLRENFERSEFVVFVDQKPLLRMPPSYTTKRSCFLRLTYEQLQQIGRKAGVTLSVDDTALLDIVPGGIKEQWVPVLAMNIRPKEDGQKTAADIADDFGGTLVDFREALIYQEDSKAANLLSKARTLLRWCRMFRFCPRCAAPLKMKTSKASALCLQCQSVYYPPVWPAAIVLVMDSKRENALLIRHPWHPAGLYTAIAGFNECGKGLFCCAWFAAFGIRERQVSVQTRALN
;
A
#
# COMPACT_ATOMS: atom_id res chain seq x y z
N MET A 1 -33.34 -48.10 3.51
CA MET A 1 -33.72 -47.40 2.25
C MET A 1 -33.25 -45.97 2.35
N ALA A 2 -32.26 -45.63 1.52
CA ALA A 2 -31.75 -44.32 1.09
C ALA A 2 -31.52 -43.20 2.15
N ALA A 3 -30.24 -43.02 2.47
CA ALA A 3 -29.65 -41.73 2.83
C ALA A 3 -29.47 -40.85 1.58
N ILE A 4 -29.54 -39.54 1.71
CA ILE A 4 -29.12 -38.57 0.69
C ILE A 4 -28.12 -37.61 1.35
N GLU A 5 -26.85 -37.86 1.07
CA GLU A 5 -25.73 -36.94 1.27
C GLU A 5 -25.77 -35.87 0.17
N SER A 6 -25.53 -34.60 0.52
CA SER A 6 -25.42 -33.49 -0.42
C SER A 6 -23.96 -33.23 -0.77
N GLU A 7 -23.68 -33.36 -2.07
CA GLU A 7 -22.35 -33.32 -2.68
C GLU A 7 -21.67 -31.95 -2.60
N HIS A 8 -20.42 -31.99 -2.14
CA HIS A 8 -19.37 -31.02 -2.43
C HIS A 8 -19.08 -30.99 -3.95
N ARG A 9 -19.34 -29.86 -4.61
CA ARG A 9 -18.84 -29.64 -5.97
C ARG A 9 -17.44 -29.01 -5.95
N ASN A 10 -16.43 -29.87 -6.07
CA ASN A 10 -15.10 -29.53 -6.54
C ASN A 10 -15.19 -29.03 -8.00
N LEU A 11 -14.74 -27.81 -8.27
CA LEU A 11 -14.47 -27.33 -9.62
C LEU A 11 -13.04 -27.71 -9.99
N ASP A 12 -12.86 -28.95 -10.44
CA ASP A 12 -11.64 -29.37 -11.12
C ASP A 12 -11.56 -28.71 -12.50
N PHE A 13 -10.64 -27.75 -12.66
CA PHE A 13 -10.26 -27.22 -13.96
C PHE A 13 -9.41 -28.27 -14.71
N GLN A 14 -10.05 -29.16 -15.46
CA GLN A 14 -9.37 -29.99 -16.45
C GLN A 14 -9.08 -29.17 -17.71
N VAL A 15 -7.78 -28.95 -17.99
CA VAL A 15 -7.30 -28.40 -19.26
C VAL A 15 -7.37 -29.50 -20.32
N ASN A 16 -8.46 -29.52 -21.09
CA ASN A 16 -8.58 -30.40 -22.25
C ASN A 16 -7.82 -29.80 -23.45
N VAL A 17 -6.71 -30.44 -23.84
CA VAL A 17 -5.98 -30.14 -25.08
C VAL A 17 -6.57 -31.02 -26.18
N SER A 18 -7.51 -30.49 -26.98
CA SER A 18 -8.01 -31.17 -28.18
C SER A 18 -7.32 -30.63 -29.45
N ARG A 19 -6.81 -31.57 -30.25
CA ARG A 19 -6.15 -31.37 -31.55
C ARG A 19 -7.16 -30.88 -32.61
N ARG A 20 -6.71 -29.93 -33.45
CA ARG A 20 -7.41 -29.28 -34.57
C ARG A 20 -8.19 -30.23 -35.50
N ARG A 21 -9.35 -29.77 -35.99
CA ARG A 21 -9.77 -29.84 -37.42
C ARG A 21 -10.53 -28.58 -37.82
N ASN A 22 -10.36 -28.22 -39.10
CA ASN A 22 -10.93 -27.07 -39.80
C ASN A 22 -12.43 -26.92 -39.61
N ASP A 23 -12.92 -25.69 -39.53
CA ASP A 23 -13.93 -25.19 -40.47
C ASP A 23 -14.06 -23.65 -40.40
N GLN A 24 -14.36 -23.08 -41.56
CA GLN A 24 -14.36 -21.65 -41.88
C GLN A 24 -15.70 -21.01 -41.50
N HIS A 25 -15.71 -20.13 -40.50
CA HIS A 25 -16.48 -18.88 -40.48
C HIS A 25 -16.10 -18.13 -39.20
N LEU A 26 -15.31 -17.06 -39.30
CA LEU A 26 -14.93 -16.24 -38.14
C LEU A 26 -15.57 -14.87 -38.28
N ASP A 27 -16.62 -14.67 -37.49
CA ASP A 27 -17.23 -13.38 -37.19
C ASP A 27 -16.15 -12.35 -36.84
N ILE A 28 -16.05 -11.32 -37.68
CA ILE A 28 -14.98 -10.30 -37.63
C ILE A 28 -15.18 -9.32 -36.45
N GLU A 29 -16.37 -9.28 -35.83
CA GLU A 29 -16.65 -8.38 -34.70
C GLU A 29 -16.18 -8.94 -33.34
N GLY A 30 -16.25 -10.27 -33.12
CA GLY A 30 -15.76 -10.92 -31.89
C GLY A 30 -14.23 -10.93 -31.78
N ALA A 31 -13.52 -10.90 -32.92
CA ALA A 31 -12.07 -10.90 -32.97
C ALA A 31 -11.43 -9.60 -32.46
N MET A 32 -12.15 -8.47 -32.50
CA MET A 32 -11.65 -7.18 -32.04
C MET A 32 -11.64 -7.10 -30.50
N PHE A 33 -12.70 -7.58 -29.86
CA PHE A 33 -12.78 -7.68 -28.39
C PHE A 33 -11.77 -8.68 -27.81
N LEU A 34 -11.56 -9.82 -28.48
CA LEU A 34 -10.57 -10.82 -28.06
C LEU A 34 -9.11 -10.38 -28.31
N LYS A 35 -8.84 -9.55 -29.34
CA LYS A 35 -7.52 -8.94 -29.56
C LYS A 35 -7.20 -7.85 -28.52
N LEU A 36 -8.18 -7.06 -28.10
CA LEU A 36 -8.04 -6.11 -26.99
C LEU A 36 -7.78 -6.84 -25.66
N ALA A 37 -8.53 -7.92 -25.38
CA ALA A 37 -8.32 -8.73 -24.18
C ALA A 37 -6.94 -9.43 -24.14
N ARG A 38 -6.42 -9.94 -25.27
CA ARG A 38 -5.07 -10.54 -25.36
C ARG A 38 -3.91 -9.54 -25.23
N ARG A 39 -4.12 -8.26 -25.59
CA ARG A 39 -3.11 -7.19 -25.38
C ARG A 39 -3.15 -6.62 -23.96
N LEU A 40 -4.34 -6.55 -23.35
CA LEU A 40 -4.48 -6.11 -21.96
C LEU A 40 -3.84 -7.10 -20.99
N SER A 41 -3.92 -8.42 -21.28
CA SER A 41 -3.21 -9.43 -20.50
C SER A 41 -1.69 -9.30 -20.61
N SER A 42 -1.13 -8.93 -21.77
CA SER A 42 0.33 -8.77 -21.92
C SER A 42 0.88 -7.55 -21.16
N PHE A 43 0.16 -6.42 -21.16
CA PHE A 43 0.62 -5.21 -20.46
C PHE A 43 0.57 -5.38 -18.94
N HIS A 44 -0.55 -5.86 -18.39
CA HIS A 44 -0.68 -6.04 -16.94
C HIS A 44 0.26 -7.13 -16.42
N PHE A 45 0.38 -8.25 -17.14
CA PHE A 45 1.29 -9.33 -16.76
C PHE A 45 2.76 -8.92 -16.93
N GLY A 46 3.08 -8.15 -17.98
CA GLY A 46 4.41 -7.56 -18.19
C GLY A 46 4.77 -6.59 -17.06
N LYS A 47 3.82 -5.73 -16.65
CA LYS A 47 3.96 -4.86 -15.48
C LYS A 47 4.24 -5.68 -14.22
N PHE A 48 3.40 -6.67 -13.93
CA PHE A 48 3.52 -7.48 -12.73
C PHE A 48 4.86 -8.22 -12.67
N ARG A 49 5.25 -8.90 -13.75
CA ARG A 49 6.54 -9.61 -13.83
C ARG A 49 7.72 -8.69 -13.63
N THR A 50 7.69 -7.51 -14.26
CA THR A 50 8.77 -6.53 -14.12
C THR A 50 8.84 -6.01 -12.69
N LEU A 51 7.70 -5.72 -12.07
CA LEU A 51 7.62 -5.27 -10.68
C LEU A 51 8.18 -6.35 -9.72
N GLU A 52 7.79 -7.61 -9.89
CA GLU A 52 8.32 -8.72 -9.08
C GLU A 52 9.82 -8.91 -9.29
N TRP A 53 10.30 -8.80 -10.53
CA TRP A 53 11.73 -8.88 -10.83
C TRP A 53 12.52 -7.75 -10.16
N MET A 54 12.03 -6.51 -10.22
CA MET A 54 12.63 -5.36 -9.53
C MET A 54 12.59 -5.48 -8.00
N LYS A 55 11.60 -6.18 -7.42
CA LYS A 55 11.58 -6.47 -5.98
C LYS A 55 12.72 -7.40 -5.57
N ILE A 56 13.07 -8.35 -6.43
CA ILE A 56 14.06 -9.39 -6.15
C ILE A 56 15.47 -8.90 -6.45
N SER A 57 15.64 -8.15 -7.55
CA SER A 57 16.94 -7.74 -8.11
C SER A 57 17.38 -6.36 -7.61
N ASP A 58 18.38 -6.34 -6.72
CA ASP A 58 18.91 -5.07 -6.18
C ASP A 58 19.68 -4.26 -7.25
N CYS A 59 20.37 -4.91 -8.20
CA CYS A 59 21.12 -4.20 -9.25
C CYS A 59 20.18 -3.42 -10.17
N SER A 60 19.04 -4.01 -10.54
CA SER A 60 18.06 -3.37 -11.41
C SER A 60 17.57 -2.03 -10.85
N LEU A 61 17.27 -1.97 -9.56
CA LEU A 61 16.80 -0.73 -8.93
C LEU A 61 17.90 0.33 -8.83
N ARG A 62 19.15 -0.10 -8.59
CA ARG A 62 20.31 0.82 -8.53
C ARG A 62 20.60 1.44 -9.89
N GLU A 63 20.54 0.66 -10.96
CA GLU A 63 20.73 1.13 -12.34
C GLU A 63 19.62 2.07 -12.80
N ASN A 64 18.37 1.82 -12.39
CA ASN A 64 17.22 2.64 -12.77
C ASN A 64 16.93 3.79 -11.80
N PHE A 65 17.75 3.99 -10.78
CA PHE A 65 17.52 5.00 -9.75
C PHE A 65 17.42 6.42 -10.32
N GLU A 66 18.32 6.79 -11.23
CA GLU A 66 18.35 8.13 -11.86
C GLU A 66 17.15 8.39 -12.78
N ARG A 67 16.50 7.33 -13.26
CA ARG A 67 15.31 7.44 -14.11
C ARG A 67 14.01 7.36 -13.32
N SER A 68 14.10 7.03 -12.04
CA SER A 68 12.95 6.78 -11.19
C SER A 68 12.18 8.05 -10.88
N GLU A 69 10.91 7.86 -10.58
CA GLU A 69 10.08 8.91 -9.99
C GLU A 69 10.00 8.73 -8.49
N PHE A 70 10.03 9.85 -7.77
CA PHE A 70 10.13 9.86 -6.32
C PHE A 70 8.90 10.48 -5.67
N VAL A 71 8.40 9.81 -4.64
CA VAL A 71 7.42 10.34 -3.68
C VAL A 71 8.17 10.61 -2.38
N VAL A 72 8.17 11.86 -1.92
CA VAL A 72 9.01 12.30 -0.80
C VAL A 72 8.26 12.18 0.52
N PHE A 73 8.96 11.64 1.52
CA PHE A 73 8.57 11.60 2.91
C PHE A 73 9.66 12.27 3.74
N VAL A 74 9.27 13.04 4.75
CA VAL A 74 10.21 13.65 5.72
C VAL A 74 9.87 13.11 7.10
N ASP A 75 10.83 12.43 7.74
CA ASP A 75 10.61 11.68 8.99
C ASP A 75 9.32 10.83 8.96
N GLN A 76 9.17 10.06 7.89
CA GLN A 76 8.02 9.20 7.61
C GLN A 76 6.66 9.91 7.40
N LYS A 77 6.61 11.24 7.42
CA LYS A 77 5.40 12.01 7.06
C LYS A 77 5.38 12.28 5.56
N PRO A 78 4.25 12.03 4.88
CA PRO A 78 4.16 12.31 3.45
C PRO A 78 4.20 13.81 3.18
N LEU A 79 4.92 14.19 2.14
CA LEU A 79 4.86 15.53 1.60
C LEU A 79 3.79 15.59 0.51
N LEU A 80 2.76 16.41 0.72
CA LEU A 80 1.66 16.57 -0.22
C LEU A 80 1.65 17.99 -0.79
N ARG A 81 1.30 18.12 -2.09
CA ARG A 81 1.01 19.42 -2.66
C ARG A 81 -0.47 19.73 -2.42
N MET A 82 -0.73 20.72 -1.57
CA MET A 82 -2.07 21.22 -1.34
C MET A 82 -2.47 22.19 -2.48
N PRO A 83 -3.69 22.09 -3.03
CA PRO A 83 -4.18 23.08 -3.97
C PRO A 83 -4.42 24.43 -3.26
N PRO A 84 -4.35 25.55 -3.98
CA PRO A 84 -4.48 26.90 -3.41
C PRO A 84 -5.88 27.23 -2.88
N SER A 85 -6.88 26.37 -3.08
CA SER A 85 -8.25 26.57 -2.63
C SER A 85 -8.81 25.32 -1.96
N TYR A 86 -9.44 25.51 -0.79
CA TYR A 86 -10.09 24.47 0.02
C TYR A 86 -11.29 23.78 -0.68
N THR A 87 -11.74 24.30 -1.82
CA THR A 87 -12.93 23.81 -2.54
C THR A 87 -12.67 22.61 -3.44
N THR A 88 -11.42 22.36 -3.83
CA THR A 88 -11.06 21.24 -4.72
C THR A 88 -10.17 20.27 -3.96
N LYS A 89 -10.72 19.15 -3.48
CA LYS A 89 -10.04 18.11 -2.68
C LYS A 89 -8.95 17.32 -3.45
N ARG A 90 -8.35 17.89 -4.48
CA ARG A 90 -7.28 17.25 -5.27
C ARG A 90 -5.93 17.54 -4.63
N SER A 91 -5.63 16.88 -3.52
CA SER A 91 -4.24 16.77 -3.09
C SER A 91 -3.56 15.72 -3.97
N CYS A 92 -2.38 16.04 -4.49
CA CYS A 92 -1.59 15.13 -5.31
C CYS A 92 -0.26 14.83 -4.62
N PHE A 93 0.24 13.61 -4.77
CA PHE A 93 1.64 13.33 -4.44
C PHE A 93 2.54 14.29 -5.18
N LEU A 94 3.53 14.82 -4.48
CA LEU A 94 4.66 15.43 -5.15
C LEU A 94 5.49 14.31 -5.79
N ARG A 95 5.17 14.00 -7.05
CA ARG A 95 6.00 13.12 -7.90
C ARG A 95 7.11 13.98 -8.48
N LEU A 96 8.35 13.65 -8.12
CA LEU A 96 9.54 14.35 -8.58
C LEU A 96 10.37 13.44 -9.47
N THR A 97 10.96 14.02 -10.51
CA THR A 97 12.05 13.35 -11.24
C THR A 97 13.33 13.41 -10.43
N TYR A 98 14.31 12.57 -10.77
CA TYR A 98 15.61 12.58 -10.12
C TYR A 98 16.31 13.94 -10.18
N GLU A 99 16.23 14.64 -11.32
CA GLU A 99 16.83 15.97 -11.49
C GLU A 99 16.23 17.00 -10.53
N GLN A 100 14.90 17.03 -10.42
CA GLN A 100 14.20 17.92 -9.48
C GLN A 100 14.56 17.57 -8.03
N LEU A 101 14.58 16.28 -7.71
CA LEU A 101 14.95 15.81 -6.37
C LEU A 101 16.39 16.20 -6.03
N GLN A 102 17.33 16.13 -6.98
CA GLN A 102 18.72 16.49 -6.76
C GLN A 102 18.90 18.01 -6.61
N GLN A 103 18.22 18.82 -7.42
CA GLN A 103 18.25 20.28 -7.31
C GLN A 103 17.73 20.75 -5.94
N ILE A 104 16.55 20.25 -5.55
CA ILE A 104 15.94 20.60 -4.26
C ILE A 104 16.76 20.01 -3.12
N GLY A 105 17.27 18.78 -3.25
CA GLY A 105 18.13 18.13 -2.26
C GLY A 105 19.42 18.88 -1.99
N ARG A 106 20.07 19.46 -3.02
CA ARG A 106 21.24 20.34 -2.85
C ARG A 106 20.89 21.61 -2.10
N LYS A 107 19.77 22.25 -2.42
CA LYS A 107 19.26 23.44 -1.70
C LYS A 107 18.91 23.13 -0.24
N ALA A 108 18.36 21.95 0.01
CA ALA A 108 17.99 21.47 1.33
C ALA A 108 19.19 20.93 2.14
N GLY A 109 20.36 20.73 1.53
CA GLY A 109 21.53 20.14 2.19
C GLY A 109 21.38 18.66 2.56
N VAL A 110 20.51 17.93 1.85
CA VAL A 110 20.14 16.54 2.15
C VAL A 110 20.95 15.57 1.29
N THR A 111 21.50 14.53 1.91
CA THR A 111 22.15 13.42 1.20
C THR A 111 21.07 12.44 0.72
N LEU A 112 21.02 12.21 -0.60
CA LEU A 112 20.11 11.25 -1.20
C LEU A 112 20.82 9.91 -1.34
N SER A 113 20.29 8.87 -0.68
CA SER A 113 20.81 7.50 -0.77
C SER A 113 19.75 6.56 -1.31
N VAL A 114 20.18 5.58 -2.10
CA VAL A 114 19.32 4.48 -2.57
C VAL A 114 18.79 3.66 -1.39
N ASP A 115 19.55 3.58 -0.29
CA ASP A 115 19.17 2.79 0.88
C ASP A 115 18.01 3.40 1.68
N ASP A 116 17.70 4.68 1.50
CA ASP A 116 16.54 5.35 2.11
C ASP A 116 15.29 5.34 1.22
N THR A 117 15.32 4.55 0.14
CA THR A 117 14.19 4.38 -0.77
C THR A 117 13.42 3.08 -0.58
N ALA A 118 12.15 3.08 -1.00
CA ALA A 118 11.32 1.88 -1.06
C ALA A 118 10.53 1.81 -2.37
N LEU A 119 10.48 0.63 -3.00
CA LEU A 119 9.78 0.43 -4.27
C LEU A 119 8.26 0.39 -4.07
N LEU A 120 7.54 1.34 -4.69
CA LEU A 120 6.09 1.43 -4.60
C LEU A 120 5.38 0.79 -5.79
N ASP A 121 5.73 1.21 -7.00
CA ASP A 121 5.10 0.74 -8.24
C ASP A 121 6.06 0.97 -9.41
N ILE A 122 5.62 0.63 -10.62
CA ILE A 122 6.28 0.98 -11.87
C ILE A 122 5.29 1.66 -12.81
N VAL A 123 5.80 2.62 -13.58
CA VAL A 123 5.06 3.33 -14.62
C VAL A 123 5.70 3.11 -15.99
N PRO A 124 4.92 3.08 -17.08
CA PRO A 124 5.49 2.93 -18.41
C PRO A 124 6.32 4.18 -18.77
N GLY A 125 7.58 3.98 -19.11
CA GLY A 125 8.41 5.00 -19.75
C GLY A 125 7.98 5.17 -21.20
N GLY A 126 8.08 6.40 -21.73
CA GLY A 126 7.55 6.75 -23.06
C GLY A 126 8.12 5.95 -24.25
N ILE A 127 9.23 5.24 -24.07
CA ILE A 127 9.83 4.35 -25.09
C ILE A 127 9.42 2.90 -24.79
N LYS A 128 8.99 2.17 -25.83
CA LYS A 128 8.45 0.80 -25.77
C LYS A 128 9.11 -0.07 -24.68
N GLU A 129 8.29 -0.49 -23.72
CA GLU A 129 8.57 -1.51 -22.69
C GLU A 129 9.63 -1.18 -21.62
N GLN A 130 10.13 0.06 -21.54
CA GLN A 130 10.94 0.45 -20.38
C GLN A 130 10.04 0.87 -19.22
N TRP A 131 10.06 0.09 -18.14
CA TRP A 131 9.33 0.40 -16.92
C TRP A 131 10.18 1.28 -16.00
N VAL A 132 9.62 2.40 -15.57
CA VAL A 132 10.24 3.35 -14.65
C VAL A 132 9.79 3.05 -13.22
N PRO A 133 10.72 2.89 -12.26
CA PRO A 133 10.35 2.69 -10.86
C PRO A 133 9.73 3.94 -10.25
N VAL A 134 8.71 3.75 -9.43
CA VAL A 134 8.20 4.75 -8.51
C VAL A 134 8.69 4.39 -7.11
N LEU A 135 9.54 5.24 -6.55
CA LEU A 135 10.20 5.04 -5.27
C LEU A 135 9.65 6.02 -4.22
N ALA A 136 9.41 5.54 -3.00
CA ALA A 136 9.28 6.40 -1.83
C ALA A 136 10.68 6.76 -1.35
N MET A 137 10.99 8.04 -1.21
CA MET A 137 12.24 8.53 -0.62
C MET A 137 11.94 9.07 0.78
N ASN A 138 12.58 8.53 1.82
CA ASN A 138 12.44 9.05 3.17
C ASN A 138 13.65 9.88 3.58
N ILE A 139 13.48 11.20 3.57
CA ILE A 139 14.46 12.18 4.01
C ILE A 139 14.41 12.26 5.54
N ARG A 140 15.58 12.13 6.17
CA ARG A 140 15.74 12.37 7.60
C ARG A 140 16.43 13.71 7.79
N PRO A 141 15.84 14.65 8.54
CA PRO A 141 16.56 15.87 8.92
C PRO A 141 17.81 15.48 9.72
N LYS A 142 18.93 16.15 9.45
CA LYS A 142 20.17 15.94 10.23
C LYS A 142 19.95 16.44 11.66
N GLU A 143 20.54 15.74 12.62
CA GLU A 143 20.48 16.12 14.04
C GLU A 143 21.25 17.42 14.34
N ASP A 144 22.13 17.86 13.44
CA ASP A 144 22.95 19.09 13.54
C ASP A 144 22.17 20.42 13.55
N GLY A 145 20.83 20.39 13.65
CA GLY A 145 19.99 21.58 13.88
C GLY A 145 19.88 22.57 12.72
N GLN A 146 20.41 22.25 11.53
CA GLN A 146 20.47 23.20 10.42
C GLN A 146 19.12 23.46 9.72
N LYS A 147 18.22 22.47 9.65
CA LYS A 147 16.87 22.63 9.04
C LYS A 147 15.86 21.71 9.72
N THR A 148 14.70 22.26 10.09
CA THR A 148 13.57 21.47 10.61
C THR A 148 12.85 20.73 9.48
N ALA A 149 11.99 19.77 9.83
CA ALA A 149 11.18 19.07 8.83
C ALA A 149 10.27 20.02 8.02
N ALA A 150 9.82 21.13 8.63
CA ALA A 150 9.00 22.13 7.96
C ALA A 150 9.80 22.93 6.93
N ASP A 151 11.04 23.34 7.25
CA ASP A 151 11.91 24.07 6.31
C ASP A 151 12.23 23.20 5.07
N ILE A 152 12.44 21.90 5.30
CA ILE A 152 12.60 20.95 4.20
C ILE A 152 11.30 20.91 3.37
N ALA A 153 10.14 20.81 4.01
CA ALA A 153 8.87 20.76 3.30
C ALA A 153 8.63 21.98 2.39
N ASP A 154 8.97 23.17 2.89
CA ASP A 154 8.88 24.43 2.15
C ASP A 154 9.85 24.47 0.96
N ASP A 155 11.07 23.96 1.13
CA ASP A 155 12.03 23.81 0.03
C ASP A 155 11.51 22.90 -1.09
N PHE A 156 10.73 21.88 -0.74
CA PHE A 156 10.06 20.99 -1.69
C PHE A 156 8.73 21.55 -2.23
N GLY A 157 8.25 22.70 -1.72
CA GLY A 157 6.99 23.31 -2.12
C GLY A 157 5.77 22.44 -1.79
N GLY A 158 5.81 21.75 -0.66
CA GLY A 158 4.74 20.89 -0.17
C GLY A 158 4.51 21.03 1.33
N THR A 159 3.36 20.55 1.77
CA THR A 159 2.97 20.60 3.19
C THR A 159 3.13 19.21 3.80
N LEU A 160 3.69 19.16 5.01
CA LEU A 160 3.70 17.93 5.80
C LEU A 160 2.34 17.74 6.46
N VAL A 161 1.74 16.59 6.19
CA VAL A 161 0.40 16.25 6.68
C VAL A 161 0.49 14.98 7.52
N ASP A 162 -0.37 14.82 8.53
CA ASP A 162 -0.47 13.53 9.21
C ASP A 162 -0.88 12.43 8.22
N PHE A 163 -0.40 11.22 8.44
CA PHE A 163 -0.68 10.12 7.52
C PHE A 163 -2.19 9.83 7.38
N ARG A 164 -2.98 9.96 8.47
CA ARG A 164 -4.44 9.75 8.42
C ARG A 164 -5.14 10.83 7.61
N GLU A 165 -4.77 12.08 7.82
CA GLU A 165 -5.27 13.21 7.05
C GLU A 165 -4.89 13.08 5.58
N ALA A 166 -3.64 12.72 5.29
CA ALA A 166 -3.14 12.50 3.95
C ALA A 166 -3.97 11.46 3.16
N LEU A 167 -4.42 10.39 3.82
CA LEU A 167 -5.31 9.39 3.22
C LEU A 167 -6.71 9.95 2.92
N ILE A 168 -7.26 10.82 3.78
CA ILE A 168 -8.57 11.44 3.58
C ILE A 168 -8.54 12.42 2.39
N TYR A 169 -7.41 13.08 2.17
CA TYR A 169 -7.23 13.99 1.03
C TYR A 169 -6.98 13.28 -0.31
N GLN A 170 -6.85 11.94 -0.33
CA GLN A 170 -6.72 11.19 -1.59
C GLN A 170 -8.10 10.79 -2.12
N GLU A 171 -8.49 11.29 -3.28
CA GLU A 171 -9.70 10.84 -3.98
C GLU A 171 -9.46 9.54 -4.76
N ASP A 172 -8.25 9.34 -5.30
CA ASP A 172 -7.90 8.14 -6.05
C ASP A 172 -7.47 7.00 -5.11
N SER A 173 -8.20 5.88 -5.17
CA SER A 173 -7.89 4.64 -4.47
C SER A 173 -6.47 4.14 -4.73
N LYS A 174 -5.92 4.31 -5.95
CA LYS A 174 -4.55 3.88 -6.27
C LYS A 174 -3.54 4.74 -5.53
N ALA A 175 -3.77 6.05 -5.49
CA ALA A 175 -2.94 6.98 -4.74
C ALA A 175 -2.92 6.65 -3.25
N ALA A 176 -4.09 6.42 -2.65
CA ALA A 176 -4.21 6.00 -1.24
C ALA A 176 -3.49 4.67 -0.95
N ASN A 177 -3.56 3.70 -1.87
CA ASN A 177 -2.85 2.43 -1.77
C ASN A 177 -1.33 2.60 -1.83
N LEU A 178 -0.82 3.45 -2.72
CA LEU A 178 0.61 3.76 -2.82
C LEU A 178 1.12 4.43 -1.54
N LEU A 179 0.37 5.37 -0.97
CA LEU A 179 0.69 6.03 0.29
C LEU A 179 0.76 5.03 1.46
N SER A 180 -0.23 4.15 1.55
CA SER A 180 -0.30 3.08 2.55
C SER A 180 0.87 2.11 2.43
N LYS A 181 1.21 1.73 1.20
CA LYS A 181 2.36 0.88 0.91
C LYS A 181 3.68 1.57 1.31
N ALA A 182 3.86 2.83 0.92
CA ALA A 182 5.05 3.61 1.25
C ALA A 182 5.26 3.70 2.77
N ARG A 183 4.23 4.10 3.51
CA ARG A 183 4.29 4.19 4.98
C ARG A 183 4.64 2.85 5.62
N THR A 184 4.05 1.76 5.12
CA THR A 184 4.31 0.40 5.63
C THR A 184 5.77 0.00 5.41
N LEU A 185 6.30 0.18 4.19
CA LEU A 185 7.67 -0.19 3.85
C LEU A 185 8.71 0.69 4.58
N LEU A 186 8.48 2.00 4.66
CA LEU A 186 9.37 2.92 5.38
C LEU A 186 9.40 2.63 6.89
N ARG A 187 8.24 2.29 7.47
CA ARG A 187 8.14 1.89 8.87
C ARG A 187 8.81 0.54 9.12
N TRP A 188 8.60 -0.43 8.23
CA TRP A 188 9.28 -1.74 8.25
C TRP A 188 10.81 -1.57 8.32
N CYS A 189 11.37 -0.75 7.44
CA CYS A 189 12.82 -0.51 7.38
C CYS A 189 13.37 0.11 8.65
N ARG A 190 12.62 1.04 9.27
CA ARG A 190 13.02 1.69 10.53
C ARG A 190 12.97 0.72 11.71
N MET A 191 11.95 -0.14 11.77
CA MET A 191 11.73 -1.05 12.89
C MET A 191 12.66 -2.27 12.88
N PHE A 192 12.92 -2.85 11.70
CA PHE A 192 13.66 -4.11 11.58
C PHE A 192 15.12 -3.90 11.19
N ARG A 193 15.89 -3.24 12.05
CA ARG A 193 17.34 -3.01 11.82
C ARG A 193 18.21 -4.20 12.18
N PHE A 194 17.76 -5.02 13.13
CA PHE A 194 18.48 -6.16 13.69
C PHE A 194 17.64 -7.43 13.60
N CYS A 195 18.31 -8.57 13.53
CA CYS A 195 17.69 -9.88 13.43
C CYS A 195 17.01 -10.24 14.75
N PRO A 196 15.70 -10.54 14.76
CA PRO A 196 15.01 -10.98 15.99
C PRO A 196 15.55 -12.28 16.59
N ARG A 197 16.25 -13.12 15.80
CA ARG A 197 16.78 -14.41 16.24
C ARG A 197 18.19 -14.32 16.83
N CYS A 198 19.09 -13.55 16.20
CA CYS A 198 20.51 -13.52 16.57
C CYS A 198 21.06 -12.10 16.84
N ALA A 199 20.21 -11.07 16.84
CA ALA A 199 20.57 -9.66 17.03
C ALA A 199 21.56 -9.05 16.01
N ALA A 200 22.05 -9.81 15.03
CA ALA A 200 22.93 -9.31 13.97
C ALA A 200 22.21 -8.27 13.07
N PRO A 201 22.94 -7.30 12.49
CA PRO A 201 22.34 -6.32 11.59
C PRO A 201 21.71 -7.00 10.36
N LEU A 202 20.52 -6.54 9.97
CA LEU A 202 19.81 -7.05 8.79
C LEU A 202 20.24 -6.29 7.54
N LYS A 203 20.53 -7.03 6.47
CA LYS A 203 20.72 -6.47 5.13
C LYS A 203 19.37 -6.33 4.45
N MET A 204 18.84 -5.11 4.41
CA MET A 204 17.63 -4.79 3.65
C MET A 204 17.89 -4.87 2.15
N LYS A 205 16.96 -5.47 1.39
CA LYS A 205 16.96 -5.33 -0.07
C LYS A 205 16.73 -3.88 -0.47
N THR A 206 17.21 -3.47 -1.65
CA THR A 206 17.00 -2.10 -2.17
C THR A 206 15.51 -1.81 -2.37
N SER A 207 14.71 -2.80 -2.79
CA SER A 207 13.26 -2.68 -2.95
C SER A 207 12.48 -2.53 -1.64
N LYS A 208 13.11 -2.83 -0.50
CA LYS A 208 12.50 -3.01 0.83
C LYS A 208 11.46 -4.13 0.92
N ALA A 209 11.39 -5.02 -0.08
CA ALA A 209 10.47 -6.14 -0.09
C ALA A 209 10.82 -7.25 0.92
N SER A 210 12.09 -7.36 1.29
CA SER A 210 12.57 -8.30 2.31
C SER A 210 13.91 -7.85 2.92
N ALA A 211 14.29 -8.50 4.00
CA ALA A 211 15.58 -8.35 4.67
C ALA A 211 16.24 -9.72 4.87
N LEU A 212 17.55 -9.80 4.71
CA LEU A 212 18.34 -11.01 4.93
C LEU A 212 19.29 -10.81 6.11
N CYS A 213 19.30 -11.77 7.05
CA CYS A 213 20.37 -11.85 8.02
C CYS A 213 21.56 -12.62 7.45
N LEU A 214 22.74 -12.01 7.39
CA LEU A 214 23.94 -12.66 6.85
C LEU A 214 24.52 -13.74 7.78
N GLN A 215 24.21 -13.68 9.07
CA GLN A 215 24.76 -14.61 10.07
C GLN A 215 23.93 -15.90 10.19
N CYS A 216 22.60 -15.80 10.26
CA CYS A 216 21.71 -16.96 10.40
C CYS A 216 20.94 -17.31 9.13
N GLN A 217 21.19 -16.59 8.02
CA GLN A 217 20.56 -16.77 6.70
C GLN A 217 19.02 -16.69 6.71
N SER A 218 18.43 -16.19 7.80
CA SER A 218 16.97 -16.04 7.91
C SER A 218 16.51 -14.83 7.09
N VAL A 219 15.43 -15.02 6.34
CA VAL A 219 14.78 -13.97 5.53
C VAL A 219 13.55 -13.47 6.27
N TYR A 220 13.41 -12.15 6.34
CA TYR A 220 12.26 -11.49 6.95
C TYR A 220 11.53 -10.63 5.93
N TYR A 221 10.20 -10.55 6.07
CA TYR A 221 9.32 -9.79 5.21
C TYR A 221 8.57 -8.72 6.01
N PRO A 222 8.12 -7.62 5.37
CA PRO A 222 7.30 -6.60 6.02
C PRO A 222 6.08 -7.22 6.73
N PRO A 223 5.87 -6.94 8.03
CA PRO A 223 4.76 -7.51 8.77
C PRO A 223 3.46 -6.88 8.31
N VAL A 224 2.44 -7.71 8.17
CA VAL A 224 1.06 -7.29 7.92
C VAL A 224 0.24 -7.73 9.12
N TRP A 225 -0.47 -6.78 9.72
CA TRP A 225 -1.34 -7.02 10.87
C TRP A 225 -2.79 -6.98 10.39
N PRO A 226 -3.41 -8.14 10.10
CA PRO A 226 -4.80 -8.18 9.67
C PRO A 226 -5.71 -7.60 10.76
N ALA A 227 -6.58 -6.69 10.35
CA ALA A 227 -7.61 -6.10 11.20
C ALA A 227 -8.96 -6.22 10.51
N ALA A 228 -9.99 -6.49 11.30
CA ALA A 228 -11.38 -6.52 10.83
C ALA A 228 -12.08 -5.26 11.35
N ILE A 229 -12.95 -4.69 10.51
CA ILE A 229 -13.89 -3.64 10.87
C ILE A 229 -15.30 -4.16 10.61
N VAL A 230 -16.19 -4.06 11.59
CA VAL A 230 -17.55 -4.57 11.52
C VAL A 230 -18.58 -3.53 11.95
N LEU A 231 -19.63 -3.43 11.14
CA LEU A 231 -20.81 -2.67 11.45
C LEU A 231 -21.86 -3.62 12.03
N VAL A 232 -22.17 -3.45 13.31
CA VAL A 232 -23.22 -4.22 13.97
C VAL A 232 -24.54 -3.47 13.79
N MET A 233 -25.53 -4.13 13.21
CA MET A 233 -26.86 -3.56 12.95
C MET A 233 -27.92 -4.35 13.70
N ASP A 234 -29.03 -3.69 14.02
CA ASP A 234 -30.22 -4.35 14.54
C ASP A 234 -30.82 -5.33 13.51
N SER A 235 -31.68 -6.25 13.96
CA SER A 235 -32.31 -7.26 13.09
C SER A 235 -33.11 -6.62 11.95
N LYS A 236 -33.69 -5.44 12.17
CA LYS A 236 -34.42 -4.66 11.16
C LYS A 236 -33.52 -3.78 10.28
N ARG A 237 -32.22 -3.68 10.58
CA ARG A 237 -31.22 -2.82 9.91
C ARG A 237 -31.53 -1.31 9.91
N GLU A 238 -32.34 -0.86 10.86
CA GLU A 238 -32.69 0.56 11.03
C GLU A 238 -31.69 1.31 11.92
N ASN A 239 -31.00 0.58 12.80
CA ASN A 239 -30.04 1.11 13.75
C ASN A 239 -28.71 0.40 13.63
N ALA A 240 -27.60 1.14 13.79
CA ALA A 240 -26.25 0.61 13.81
C ALA A 240 -25.51 1.03 15.08
N LEU A 241 -24.74 0.09 15.64
CA LEU A 241 -23.87 0.35 16.78
C LEU A 241 -22.57 0.98 16.29
N LEU A 242 -22.28 2.16 16.81
CA LEU A 242 -21.02 2.87 16.58
C LEU A 242 -20.34 3.16 17.92
N ILE A 243 -19.01 3.18 17.89
CA ILE A 243 -18.17 3.49 19.02
C ILE A 243 -17.42 4.80 18.78
N ARG A 244 -17.07 5.50 19.86
CA ARG A 244 -16.21 6.67 19.81
C ARG A 244 -15.00 6.47 20.72
N HIS A 245 -13.81 6.65 20.15
CA HIS A 245 -12.57 6.65 20.93
C HIS A 245 -12.31 8.05 21.52
N PRO A 246 -11.72 8.18 22.73
CA PRO A 246 -11.50 9.48 23.37
C PRO A 246 -10.65 10.47 22.55
N TRP A 247 -9.71 9.96 21.74
CA TRP A 247 -8.85 10.78 20.89
C TRP A 247 -9.51 11.19 19.55
N HIS A 248 -10.70 10.69 19.23
CA HIS A 248 -11.41 11.10 18.01
C HIS A 248 -12.05 12.48 18.18
N PRO A 249 -12.08 13.31 17.12
CA PRO A 249 -12.83 14.56 17.10
C PRO A 249 -14.26 14.39 17.59
N ALA A 250 -14.80 15.41 18.24
CA ALA A 250 -16.19 15.39 18.70
C ALA A 250 -17.15 15.18 17.50
N GLY A 251 -18.15 14.32 17.68
CA GLY A 251 -19.10 13.97 16.62
C GLY A 251 -18.64 12.88 15.64
N LEU A 252 -17.39 12.41 15.71
CA LEU A 252 -16.92 11.28 14.91
C LEU A 252 -17.17 9.94 15.61
N TYR A 253 -18.08 9.15 15.04
CA TYR A 253 -18.39 7.79 15.47
C TYR A 253 -17.94 6.80 14.40
N THR A 254 -17.37 5.66 14.82
CA THR A 254 -16.82 4.66 13.92
C THR A 254 -17.38 3.27 14.21
N ALA A 255 -17.40 2.41 13.18
CA ALA A 255 -17.66 0.99 13.36
C ALA A 255 -16.61 0.33 14.27
N ILE A 256 -16.93 -0.83 14.83
CA ILE A 256 -16.05 -1.55 15.75
C ILE A 256 -14.92 -2.17 14.94
N ALA A 257 -13.68 -1.99 15.38
CA ALA A 257 -12.50 -2.55 14.73
C ALA A 257 -11.60 -3.27 15.74
N GLY A 258 -10.92 -4.32 15.28
CA GLY A 258 -10.00 -5.11 16.11
C GLY A 258 -8.97 -5.88 15.29
N PHE A 259 -7.83 -6.18 15.92
CA PHE A 259 -6.81 -7.04 15.31
C PHE A 259 -7.27 -8.50 15.29
N ASN A 260 -6.87 -9.23 14.25
CA ASN A 260 -7.13 -10.65 14.17
C ASN A 260 -6.10 -11.43 15.00
N GLU A 261 -6.57 -12.26 15.91
CA GLU A 261 -5.72 -13.19 16.66
C GLU A 261 -5.32 -14.38 15.77
N CYS A 262 -4.10 -14.89 15.96
CA CYS A 262 -3.61 -16.05 15.21
C CYS A 262 -4.54 -17.27 15.40
N GLY A 263 -4.88 -17.94 14.31
CA GLY A 263 -5.73 -19.13 14.34
C GLY A 263 -7.23 -18.85 14.43
N LYS A 264 -7.66 -17.60 14.63
CA LYS A 264 -9.07 -17.22 14.56
C LYS A 264 -9.43 -16.69 13.17
N GLY A 265 -10.62 -17.05 12.71
CA GLY A 265 -11.19 -16.46 11.49
C GLY A 265 -11.54 -14.99 11.71
N LEU A 266 -11.53 -14.21 10.62
CA LEU A 266 -11.79 -12.76 10.64
C LEU A 266 -13.13 -12.42 11.31
N PHE A 267 -14.16 -13.24 11.08
CA PHE A 267 -15.49 -13.07 11.69
C PHE A 267 -15.47 -13.26 13.21
N CYS A 268 -14.70 -14.24 13.70
CA CYS A 268 -14.60 -14.53 15.13
C CYS A 268 -13.94 -13.38 15.89
N CYS A 269 -12.90 -12.76 15.32
CA CYS A 269 -12.22 -11.62 15.95
C CYS A 269 -13.11 -10.37 16.03
N ALA A 270 -13.92 -10.14 15.00
CA ALA A 270 -14.92 -9.08 15.02
C ALA A 270 -15.97 -9.29 16.13
N TRP A 271 -16.41 -10.53 16.34
CA TRP A 271 -17.34 -10.88 17.41
C TRP A 271 -16.73 -10.65 18.80
N PHE A 272 -15.48 -11.06 19.02
CA PHE A 272 -14.78 -10.80 20.28
C PHE A 272 -14.58 -9.30 20.55
N ALA A 273 -14.23 -8.50 19.53
CA ALA A 273 -14.11 -7.05 19.68
C ALA A 273 -15.45 -6.40 20.06
N ALA A 274 -16.57 -6.90 19.53
CA ALA A 274 -17.91 -6.41 19.89
C ALA A 274 -18.36 -6.84 21.29
N PHE A 275 -18.06 -8.08 21.71
CA PHE A 275 -18.46 -8.60 23.03
C PHE A 275 -17.54 -8.17 24.18
N GLY A 276 -16.26 -7.90 23.91
CA GLY A 276 -15.29 -7.37 24.89
C GLY A 276 -15.60 -5.95 25.37
N ILE A 277 -16.59 -5.28 24.78
CA ILE A 277 -17.07 -3.95 25.18
C ILE A 277 -17.84 -4.00 26.52
N ARG A 278 -18.17 -5.18 27.06
CA ARG A 278 -18.91 -5.31 28.32
C ARG A 278 -18.21 -4.71 29.56
N GLU A 279 -16.90 -4.41 29.52
CA GLU A 279 -16.13 -3.99 30.70
C GLU A 279 -15.48 -2.61 30.63
N ARG A 280 -15.59 -1.85 29.52
CA ARG A 280 -15.03 -0.49 29.45
C ARG A 280 -16.10 0.53 29.13
N GLN A 281 -16.01 1.70 29.77
CA GLN A 281 -16.89 2.86 29.56
C GLN A 281 -16.94 3.25 28.08
N VAL A 282 -17.87 2.65 27.33
CA VAL A 282 -18.21 3.03 25.98
C VAL A 282 -19.53 3.77 26.08
N SER A 283 -19.49 5.08 25.80
CA SER A 283 -20.69 5.89 25.66
C SER A 283 -21.43 5.46 24.38
N VAL A 284 -22.46 4.62 24.54
CA VAL A 284 -23.35 4.22 23.45
C VAL A 284 -24.35 5.35 23.22
N GLN A 285 -24.32 5.96 22.04
CA GLN A 285 -25.38 6.87 21.59
C GLN A 285 -26.16 6.18 20.48
N THR A 286 -27.45 5.97 20.70
CA THR A 286 -28.39 5.52 19.68
C THR A 286 -28.91 6.74 18.92
N ARG A 287 -28.62 6.82 17.62
CA ARG A 287 -29.23 7.81 16.72
C ARG A 287 -29.80 7.04 15.53
N ALA A 288 -31.10 7.16 15.30
CA ALA A 288 -31.75 6.53 14.16
C ALA A 288 -31.14 7.07 12.86
N LEU A 289 -30.88 6.16 11.91
CA LEU A 289 -30.53 6.54 10.55
C LEU A 289 -31.83 6.99 9.87
N ASN A 290 -32.10 8.30 9.90
CA ASN A 290 -33.15 8.92 9.07
C ASN A 290 -32.60 9.24 7.67
#